data_AF-A0A3P7R0A0-F1
#
_entry.id   AF-A0A3P7R0A0-F1
#
_cell.length_a   1.000
_cell.length_b   1.000
_cell.length_c   1.000
_cell.angle_alpha   90.00
_cell.angle_beta   90.00
_cell.angle_gamma   90.00
#
_symmetry.space_group_name_H-M   'P 1'
#
loop_
_entity.id
_entity.type
_entity.pdbx_description
1 polymer ?
#
loop_
_entity_poly.entity_id
_entity_poly.type
_entity_poly.pdbx_seq_one_letter_code
_entity_poly.pdbx_strand_id
1 'polypeptide(L)'
;MHFPLQSPETDASPPSGAPDDVNKSPVALNNEADSPETELTADGASEAQDPNATTASTPRCCRPYTLRAVHDLFAVLTDLLNPEQHPEPIVQVSLGLLTVALETGADFIPRCPSLMQLVATDVTKYLMM
;
A
#
# COMPACT_ATOMS: atom_id res chain seq x y z
N MET A 1 -17.43 42.88 38.63
CA MET A 1 -16.75 41.86 39.44
C MET A 1 -15.73 41.20 38.52
N HIS A 2 -14.46 41.40 38.84
CA HIS A 2 -13.25 41.05 38.10
C HIS A 2 -12.59 39.89 38.86
N PHE A 3 -12.03 38.86 38.19
CA PHE A 3 -11.00 37.88 38.64
C PHE A 3 -10.97 36.67 37.67
N PRO A 4 -9.83 35.96 37.46
CA PRO A 4 -8.76 36.35 36.53
C PRO A 4 -8.31 35.23 35.56
N LEU A 5 -7.37 35.60 34.68
CA LEU A 5 -6.46 34.72 33.91
C LEU A 5 -5.64 33.80 34.83
N GLN A 6 -5.47 32.53 34.46
CA GLN A 6 -4.31 31.74 34.89
C GLN A 6 -4.00 30.59 33.90
N SER A 7 -3.00 30.81 33.05
CA SER A 7 -2.11 29.73 32.60
C SER A 7 -1.02 29.53 33.65
N PRO A 8 -0.49 28.31 33.78
CA PRO A 8 0.97 28.16 33.87
C PRO A 8 1.50 27.09 32.92
N GLU A 9 2.49 27.49 32.11
CA GLU A 9 3.46 26.59 31.50
C GLU A 9 4.35 25.98 32.59
N THR A 10 4.59 24.67 32.57
CA THR A 10 5.73 24.04 33.25
C THR A 10 6.19 22.78 32.48
N ASP A 11 7.21 22.97 31.66
CA ASP A 11 8.47 22.21 31.57
C ASP A 11 8.57 20.82 32.23
N ALA A 12 8.83 19.76 31.43
CA ALA A 12 9.73 18.64 31.77
C ALA A 12 9.90 17.65 30.59
N SER A 13 10.99 17.85 29.85
CA SER A 13 11.91 16.90 29.17
C SER A 13 11.47 15.55 28.56
N PRO A 14 11.87 15.25 27.30
CA PRO A 14 11.97 13.88 26.80
C PRO A 14 13.25 13.19 27.31
N PRO A 15 13.27 11.86 27.57
CA PRO A 15 14.51 11.16 27.87
C PRO A 15 15.38 11.06 26.61
N SER A 16 16.49 11.81 26.62
CA SER A 16 17.66 11.59 25.76
C SER A 16 18.41 10.35 26.23
N GLY A 17 18.66 9.43 25.31
CA GLY A 17 19.39 8.19 25.59
C GLY A 17 19.81 7.49 24.30
N ALA A 18 20.73 8.11 23.55
CA ALA A 18 21.64 7.36 22.67
C ALA A 18 22.84 6.91 23.52
N PRO A 19 23.42 5.74 23.19
CA PRO A 19 24.76 5.85 22.61
C PRO A 19 24.95 4.95 21.37
N ASP A 20 25.64 5.52 20.38
CA ASP A 20 26.56 4.86 19.45
C ASP A 20 27.41 3.79 20.15
N ASP A 21 27.70 2.66 19.48
CA ASP A 21 29.07 2.28 19.09
C ASP A 21 29.10 0.94 18.31
N VAL A 22 29.52 1.05 17.05
CA VAL A 22 30.56 0.24 16.40
C VAL A 22 30.63 -1.29 16.64
N ASN A 23 30.36 -2.01 15.55
CA ASN A 23 31.29 -2.90 14.86
C ASN A 23 32.32 -3.68 15.71
N LYS A 24 32.17 -5.01 15.77
CA LYS A 24 33.30 -5.92 15.55
C LYS A 24 32.87 -7.34 15.15
N SER A 25 33.10 -7.67 13.88
CA SER A 25 33.44 -9.04 13.45
C SER A 25 34.74 -9.49 14.15
N PRO A 26 35.01 -10.81 14.32
CA PRO A 26 35.52 -11.68 13.24
C PRO A 26 34.96 -13.13 13.38
N VAL A 27 35.16 -14.15 12.53
CA VAL A 27 36.36 -14.69 11.86
C VAL A 27 35.89 -15.59 10.70
N ALA A 28 36.70 -15.63 9.65
CA ALA A 28 36.59 -16.42 8.42
C ALA A 28 36.82 -17.94 8.58
N LEU A 29 36.27 -18.72 7.63
CA LEU A 29 36.85 -19.95 7.06
C LEU A 29 36.09 -20.24 5.74
N ASN A 30 36.62 -19.77 4.61
CA ASN A 30 37.36 -20.54 3.60
C ASN A 30 36.50 -21.60 2.88
N ASN A 31 36.25 -21.39 1.57
CA ASN A 31 36.89 -22.23 0.57
C ASN A 31 36.84 -21.57 -0.82
N GLU A 32 38.04 -21.37 -1.37
CA GLU A 32 38.32 -20.98 -2.74
C GLU A 32 37.75 -21.99 -3.74
N ALA A 33 37.12 -21.49 -4.80
CA ALA A 33 37.15 -22.11 -6.12
C ALA A 33 36.86 -21.03 -7.18
N ASP A 34 37.95 -20.60 -7.81
CA ASP A 34 38.06 -20.34 -9.26
C ASP A 34 37.29 -19.15 -9.86
N SER A 35 38.02 -18.04 -10.00
CA SER A 35 37.78 -16.98 -10.98
C SER A 35 38.55 -17.33 -12.27
N PRO A 36 38.15 -16.87 -13.48
CA PRO A 36 38.46 -15.48 -13.83
C PRO A 36 37.46 -14.75 -14.77
N GLU A 37 37.35 -13.45 -14.51
CA GLU A 37 37.44 -12.33 -15.47
C GLU A 37 36.50 -12.29 -16.70
N THR A 38 35.59 -11.30 -16.74
CA THR A 38 35.64 -10.30 -17.82
C THR A 38 35.07 -8.96 -17.35
N GLU A 39 35.97 -8.01 -17.20
CA GLU A 39 35.77 -6.58 -17.05
C GLU A 39 35.20 -6.00 -18.35
N LEU A 40 34.20 -5.12 -18.29
CA LEU A 40 34.08 -4.04 -19.28
C LEU A 40 33.50 -2.80 -18.61
N THR A 41 34.44 -1.90 -18.31
CA THR A 41 34.25 -0.48 -18.04
C THR A 41 33.60 0.20 -19.25
N ALA A 42 32.63 1.07 -18.99
CA ALA A 42 32.22 2.12 -19.92
C ALA A 42 31.87 3.37 -19.09
N ASP A 43 32.93 4.11 -18.79
CA ASP A 43 32.85 5.53 -18.47
C ASP A 43 32.32 6.28 -19.70
N GLY A 44 31.38 7.19 -19.47
CA GLY A 44 30.76 8.00 -20.51
C GLY A 44 30.22 9.29 -19.92
N ALA A 45 31.12 10.18 -19.52
CA ALA A 45 30.80 11.57 -19.22
C ALA A 45 30.74 12.41 -20.50
N SER A 46 29.55 12.91 -20.86
CA SER A 46 29.21 14.07 -21.72
C SER A 46 27.69 14.02 -21.96
N GLU A 47 26.86 15.06 -21.87
CA GLU A 47 27.02 16.50 -21.90
C GLU A 47 25.68 17.13 -21.41
N ALA A 48 25.77 18.36 -20.91
CA ALA A 48 24.73 19.39 -20.87
C ALA A 48 23.32 19.01 -20.35
N GLN A 49 23.13 19.20 -19.04
CA GLN A 49 21.82 19.34 -18.41
C GLN A 49 21.19 20.68 -18.86
N ASP A 50 20.30 20.63 -19.85
CA ASP A 50 19.49 21.75 -20.32
C ASP A 50 18.49 22.19 -19.23
N PRO A 51 18.48 23.45 -18.77
CA PRO A 51 17.56 23.94 -17.76
C PRO A 51 16.26 24.45 -18.40
N ASN A 52 15.64 23.70 -19.32
CA ASN A 52 14.28 23.99 -19.76
C ASN A 52 13.31 22.99 -19.14
N ALA A 53 12.95 23.26 -17.88
CA ALA A 53 11.80 22.66 -17.22
C ALA A 53 10.50 23.13 -17.90
N THR A 54 10.25 22.64 -19.12
CA THR A 54 8.90 22.59 -19.66
C THR A 54 8.19 21.48 -18.91
N THR A 55 7.38 21.87 -17.92
CA THR A 55 6.44 20.99 -17.22
C THR A 55 5.34 20.55 -18.22
N ALA A 56 5.71 19.73 -19.19
CA ALA A 56 4.78 18.98 -19.99
C ALA A 56 4.14 17.96 -19.05
N SER A 57 2.92 18.26 -18.61
CA SER A 57 2.04 17.30 -17.95
C SER A 57 1.84 16.14 -18.91
N THR A 58 2.67 15.11 -18.78
CA THR A 58 2.54 13.87 -19.52
C THR A 58 1.12 13.36 -19.24
N PRO A 59 0.28 13.13 -20.26
CA PRO A 59 -1.04 12.57 -20.02
C PRO A 59 -0.84 11.26 -19.27
N ARG A 60 -1.33 11.21 -18.03
CA ARG A 60 -1.28 10.00 -17.20
C ARG A 60 -2.02 8.92 -17.98
N CYS A 61 -1.29 8.05 -18.66
CA CYS A 61 -1.86 6.97 -19.44
C CYS A 61 -2.49 5.98 -18.44
N CYS A 62 -3.79 6.12 -18.20
CA CYS A 62 -4.54 5.20 -17.36
C CYS A 62 -4.57 3.84 -18.06
N ARG A 63 -3.79 2.88 -17.55
CA ARG A 63 -3.93 1.50 -18.01
C ARG A 63 -5.33 0.99 -17.67
N PRO A 64 -5.96 0.21 -18.56
CA PRO A 64 -7.24 -0.40 -18.25
C PRO A 64 -7.08 -1.32 -17.03
N TYR A 65 -8.03 -1.25 -16.10
CA TYR A 65 -8.08 -2.17 -14.97
C TYR A 65 -8.20 -3.60 -15.48
N THR A 66 -7.39 -4.49 -14.91
CA THR A 66 -7.44 -5.91 -15.27
C THR A 66 -8.58 -6.59 -14.52
N LEU A 67 -9.14 -7.67 -15.10
CA LEU A 67 -10.14 -8.50 -14.42
C LEU A 67 -9.63 -9.02 -13.06
N ARG A 68 -8.33 -9.28 -12.96
CA ARG A 68 -7.66 -9.66 -11.71
C ARG A 68 -7.79 -8.55 -10.65
N ALA A 69 -7.51 -7.31 -10.99
CA ALA A 69 -7.64 -6.20 -10.05
C ALA A 69 -9.08 -6.02 -9.55
N VAL A 70 -10.08 -6.23 -10.41
CA VAL A 70 -11.49 -6.20 -10.01
C VAL A 70 -11.81 -7.35 -9.06
N HIS A 71 -11.34 -8.56 -9.35
CA HIS A 71 -11.51 -9.71 -8.47
C HIS A 71 -10.87 -9.49 -7.09
N ASP A 72 -9.63 -8.99 -7.06
CA ASP A 72 -8.92 -8.71 -5.81
C ASP A 72 -9.63 -7.62 -5.00
N LEU A 73 -10.18 -6.59 -5.66
CA LEU A 73 -11.01 -5.57 -5.00
C LEU A 73 -12.24 -6.20 -4.34
N PHE A 74 -12.97 -7.06 -5.04
CA PHE A 74 -14.13 -7.75 -4.47
C PHE A 74 -13.74 -8.64 -3.28
N ALA A 75 -12.61 -9.33 -3.36
CA ALA A 75 -12.13 -10.18 -2.28
C ALA A 75 -11.82 -9.35 -1.02
N VAL A 76 -11.14 -8.20 -1.19
CA VAL A 76 -10.87 -7.26 -0.09
C VAL A 76 -12.17 -6.71 0.48
N LEU A 77 -13.10 -6.24 -0.36
CA LEU A 77 -14.38 -5.72 0.13
C LEU A 77 -15.17 -6.78 0.90
N THR A 78 -15.08 -8.05 0.51
CA THR A 78 -15.75 -9.16 1.19
C THR A 78 -15.10 -9.50 2.53
N ASP A 79 -13.77 -9.46 2.62
CA ASP A 79 -13.04 -9.65 3.89
C ASP A 79 -13.44 -8.58 4.92
N LEU A 80 -13.56 -7.33 4.45
CA LEU A 80 -13.99 -6.20 5.27
C LEU A 80 -15.45 -6.29 5.77
N LEU A 81 -16.26 -7.22 5.24
CA LEU A 81 -17.62 -7.47 5.74
C LEU A 81 -17.65 -8.25 7.05
N ASN A 82 -16.53 -8.80 7.51
CA ASN A 82 -16.51 -9.58 8.74
C ASN A 82 -16.64 -8.69 10.00
N PRO A 83 -17.78 -8.71 10.71
CA PRO A 83 -18.02 -7.83 11.86
C PRO A 83 -17.14 -8.18 13.07
N GLU A 84 -16.64 -9.42 13.14
CA GLU A 84 -15.73 -9.86 14.21
C GLU A 84 -14.33 -9.29 14.04
N GLN A 85 -13.95 -8.92 12.81
CA GLN A 85 -12.61 -8.42 12.47
C GLN A 85 -12.58 -6.92 12.21
N HIS A 86 -13.72 -6.31 11.87
CA HIS A 86 -13.80 -4.91 11.47
C HIS A 86 -14.87 -4.14 12.22
N PRO A 87 -14.60 -2.87 12.59
CA PRO A 87 -15.59 -2.02 13.23
C PRO A 87 -16.76 -1.68 12.27
N GLU A 88 -17.94 -1.49 12.85
CA GLU A 88 -19.21 -1.19 12.14
C GLU A 88 -19.09 -0.18 10.99
N PRO A 89 -18.39 0.97 11.11
CA PRO A 89 -18.29 1.93 10.01
C PRO A 89 -17.57 1.37 8.77
N ILE A 90 -16.59 0.49 8.97
CA ILE A 90 -15.84 -0.14 7.87
C ILE A 90 -16.72 -1.15 7.16
N VAL A 91 -17.47 -1.96 7.91
CA VAL A 91 -18.44 -2.91 7.37
C VAL A 91 -19.50 -2.17 6.54
N GLN A 92 -20.07 -1.08 7.07
CA GLN A 92 -21.06 -0.26 6.37
C GLN A 92 -20.54 0.33 5.06
N VAL A 93 -19.34 0.91 5.08
CA VAL A 93 -18.71 1.47 3.86
C VAL A 93 -18.43 0.37 2.85
N SER A 94 -17.91 -0.77 3.29
CA SER A 94 -17.56 -1.89 2.41
C SER A 94 -18.79 -2.49 1.75
N LEU A 95 -19.87 -2.66 2.51
CA LEU A 95 -21.17 -3.10 1.99
C LEU A 95 -21.76 -2.08 1.00
N GLY A 96 -21.64 -0.78 1.29
CA GLY A 96 -22.06 0.29 0.37
C GLY A 96 -21.30 0.24 -0.96
N LEU A 97 -19.97 0.11 -0.91
CA LEU A 97 -19.13 -0.02 -2.11
C LEU A 97 -19.46 -1.29 -2.89
N LEU A 98 -19.66 -2.42 -2.20
CA LEU A 98 -20.02 -3.68 -2.83
C LEU A 98 -21.38 -3.58 -3.53
N THR A 99 -22.36 -2.91 -2.91
CA THR A 99 -23.69 -2.68 -3.51
C THR A 99 -23.57 -1.91 -4.82
N VAL A 100 -22.82 -0.79 -4.81
CA VAL A 100 -22.59 0.01 -6.03
C VAL A 100 -21.84 -0.79 -7.10
N ALA A 101 -20.85 -1.58 -6.71
CA ALA A 101 -20.08 -2.42 -7.64
C ALA A 101 -20.95 -3.50 -8.29
N LEU A 102 -21.86 -4.13 -7.52
CA LEU A 102 -22.79 -5.14 -8.03
C LEU A 102 -23.84 -4.53 -8.95
N GLU A 103 -24.39 -3.36 -8.59
CA GLU A 103 -25.38 -2.64 -9.41
C GLU A 103 -24.79 -2.19 -10.74
N THR A 104 -23.61 -1.57 -10.72
CA THR A 104 -22.94 -1.07 -11.93
C THR A 104 -22.32 -2.19 -12.78
N GLY A 105 -21.94 -3.31 -12.16
CA GLY A 105 -21.30 -4.45 -12.81
C GLY A 105 -22.24 -5.56 -13.22
N ALA A 106 -23.56 -5.43 -13.01
CA ALA A 106 -24.54 -6.50 -13.16
C ALA A 106 -24.50 -7.22 -14.53
N ASP A 107 -24.19 -6.51 -15.61
CA ASP A 107 -24.07 -7.09 -16.96
C ASP A 107 -22.78 -7.91 -17.17
N PHE A 108 -21.74 -7.62 -16.39
CA PHE A 108 -20.39 -8.16 -16.55
C PHE A 108 -20.06 -9.27 -15.54
N ILE A 109 -20.61 -9.21 -14.34
CA ILE A 109 -20.41 -10.20 -13.27
C ILE A 109 -20.80 -11.62 -13.74
N PRO A 110 -21.96 -11.86 -14.38
CA PRO A 110 -22.36 -13.20 -14.85
C PRO A 110 -21.42 -13.77 -15.92
N ARG A 111 -20.69 -12.91 -16.63
CA ARG A 111 -19.71 -13.31 -17.66
C ARG A 111 -18.36 -13.73 -17.06
N CYS A 112 -18.17 -13.53 -15.75
CA CYS A 112 -16.93 -13.80 -15.03
C CYS A 112 -17.16 -14.86 -13.94
N PRO A 113 -16.98 -16.16 -14.23
CA PRO A 113 -17.30 -17.25 -13.29
C PRO A 113 -16.59 -17.13 -11.93
N SER A 114 -15.33 -16.69 -11.91
CA SER A 114 -14.57 -16.51 -10.67
C SER A 114 -15.20 -15.47 -9.74
N LEU A 115 -15.70 -14.36 -10.32
CA LEU A 115 -16.29 -13.26 -9.56
C LEU A 115 -17.70 -13.64 -9.09
N MET A 116 -18.45 -14.34 -9.93
CA MET A 116 -19.73 -14.97 -9.55
C MET A 116 -19.59 -15.92 -8.36
N GLN A 117 -18.54 -16.76 -8.35
CA GLN A 117 -18.29 -17.68 -7.24
C GLN A 117 -18.06 -16.91 -5.94
N LEU A 118 -17.16 -15.92 -5.96
CA LEU A 118 -16.84 -15.08 -4.80
C LEU A 118 -18.10 -14.39 -4.21
N VAL A 119 -18.97 -13.85 -5.06
CA VAL A 119 -20.22 -13.21 -4.61
C VAL A 119 -21.20 -14.24 -4.04
N ALA A 120 -21.35 -15.39 -4.71
CA ALA A 120 -22.27 -16.43 -4.27
C ALA A 120 -21.84 -17.10 -2.96
N THR A 121 -20.54 -17.26 -2.70
CA THR A 121 -20.03 -17.93 -1.50
C THR A 121 -19.73 -16.95 -0.39
N ASP A 122 -18.81 -16.01 -0.64
CA ASP A 122 -18.18 -15.24 0.43
C ASP A 122 -19.03 -14.04 0.82
N VAL A 123 -19.59 -13.31 -0.15
CA VAL A 123 -20.49 -12.19 0.15
C VAL A 123 -21.78 -12.70 0.81
N THR A 124 -22.38 -13.75 0.26
CA THR A 124 -23.65 -14.29 0.78
C THR A 124 -23.50 -14.79 2.22
N LYS A 125 -22.35 -15.37 2.57
CA LYS A 125 -22.04 -15.78 3.94
C LYS A 125 -22.21 -14.62 4.94
N TYR A 126 -21.63 -13.46 4.66
CA TYR A 126 -21.70 -12.30 5.56
C TYR A 126 -23.06 -11.58 5.55
N LEU A 127 -23.87 -11.76 4.49
CA LEU A 127 -25.23 -11.21 4.43
C LEU A 127 -26.29 -12.07 5.12
N MET A 128 -26.04 -13.38 5.26
CA MET A 128 -26.96 -14.32 5.89
C MET A 128 -26.62 -14.65 7.36
N MET A 129 -25.50 -14.13 7.85
CA MET A 129 -25.06 -14.30 9.23
C MET A 129 -25.70 -13.25 10.14
#